data_AF-A0A1Z5H3K7-F1
#
_entry.id   AF-A0A1Z5H3K7-F1
#
_cell.length_a   1.000
_cell.length_b   1.000
_cell.length_c   1.000
_cell.angle_alpha   90.00
_cell.angle_beta   90.00
_cell.angle_gamma   90.00
#
_symmetry.space_group_name_H-M   'P 1'
#
loop_
_entity.id
_entity.type
_entity.pdbx_description
1 polymer ?
#
loop_
_entity_poly.entity_id
_entity_poly.type
_entity_poly.pdbx_seq_one_letter_code
_entity_poly.pdbx_strand_id
1 'polypeptide(L)'
;MSFWTKLINSIKRLFGGKATQFDPQEKDGVWYQKTKPGVVRIGIADQAYEDLGDITFMDFSSPDNQLDQDDDLLEMEGAKAVETLQSPVKGTIIARNNALLKQSDQLAKHATQDNWLVDVKVA
;
A
#
# COMPACT_ATOMS: atom_id res chain seq x y z
N MET A 1 7.32 29.60 -36.47
CA MET A 1 6.52 28.50 -35.87
C MET A 1 7.28 27.21 -36.07
N SER A 2 7.88 26.68 -35.01
CA SER A 2 8.81 25.55 -35.13
C SER A 2 8.08 24.21 -35.07
N PHE A 3 8.24 23.44 -36.14
CA PHE A 3 7.76 22.06 -36.28
C PHE A 3 8.35 21.14 -35.19
N TRP A 4 9.60 21.40 -34.80
CA TRP A 4 10.31 20.69 -33.75
C TRP A 4 9.67 20.85 -32.37
N THR A 5 9.15 22.04 -32.04
CA THR A 5 8.49 22.26 -30.76
C THR A 5 7.16 21.49 -30.67
N LYS A 6 6.44 21.36 -31.79
CA LYS A 6 5.24 20.54 -31.88
C LYS A 6 5.57 19.05 -31.79
N LEU A 7 6.66 18.61 -32.42
CA LEU A 7 7.12 17.22 -32.39
C LEU A 7 7.52 16.79 -30.97
N ILE A 8 8.31 17.61 -30.27
CA ILE A 8 8.74 17.34 -28.88
C ILE A 8 7.53 17.30 -27.93
N ASN A 9 6.59 18.25 -28.07
CA ASN A 9 5.36 18.24 -27.26
C ASN A 9 4.41 17.06 -27.60
N SER A 10 4.42 16.56 -28.83
CA SER A 10 3.62 15.40 -29.24
C SER A 10 4.23 14.09 -28.74
N ILE A 11 5.57 13.95 -28.77
CA ILE A 11 6.30 12.82 -28.17
C ILE A 11 6.13 12.81 -26.64
N LYS A 12 6.22 13.96 -25.98
CA LYS A 12 5.97 14.08 -24.53
C LYS A 12 4.53 13.72 -24.13
N ARG A 13 3.57 13.91 -25.03
CA ARG A 13 2.16 13.46 -24.86
C ARG A 13 1.98 11.97 -25.16
N LEU A 14 2.78 11.39 -26.05
CA LEU A 14 2.71 9.97 -26.44
C LEU A 14 3.46 9.04 -25.47
N PHE A 15 4.50 9.54 -24.78
CA PHE A 15 5.23 8.81 -23.73
C PHE A 15 4.92 9.33 -22.31
N GLY A 16 3.92 10.19 -22.17
CA GLY A 16 3.47 10.77 -20.90
C GLY A 16 2.53 9.87 -20.09
N GLY A 17 2.53 8.56 -20.35
CA GLY A 17 1.96 7.62 -19.40
C GLY A 17 2.87 7.56 -18.20
N LYS A 18 2.56 8.33 -17.14
CA LYS A 18 3.19 8.12 -15.84
C LYS A 18 2.97 6.65 -15.49
N ALA A 19 4.01 5.81 -15.56
CA ALA A 19 4.09 4.70 -14.63
C ALA A 19 3.76 5.32 -13.27
N THR A 20 2.77 4.79 -12.56
CA THR A 20 2.38 5.30 -11.24
C THR A 20 3.62 5.25 -10.37
N GLN A 21 4.32 6.38 -10.29
CA GLN A 21 5.48 6.56 -9.43
C GLN A 21 5.01 6.20 -8.02
N PHE A 22 5.75 5.32 -7.36
CA PHE A 22 5.51 5.03 -5.96
C PHE A 22 5.80 6.31 -5.19
N ASP A 23 4.74 6.94 -4.70
CA ASP A 23 4.74 8.20 -3.98
C ASP A 23 3.56 8.13 -3.00
N PRO A 24 3.66 7.22 -2.01
CA PRO A 24 2.54 6.95 -1.12
C PRO A 24 2.38 8.07 -0.09
N GLN A 25 1.17 8.17 0.43
CA GLN A 25 0.92 8.89 1.68
C GLN A 25 1.21 7.94 2.85
N GLU A 26 1.58 8.46 4.00
CA GLU A 26 1.80 7.68 5.22
C GLU A 26 0.97 8.22 6.37
N LYS A 27 0.44 7.30 7.18
CA LYS A 27 -0.31 7.60 8.41
C LYS A 27 -0.24 6.38 9.32
N ASP A 28 0.08 6.60 10.59
CA ASP A 28 -0.04 5.59 11.66
C ASP A 28 0.55 4.22 11.31
N GLY A 29 1.78 4.21 10.79
CA GLY A 29 2.53 2.99 10.49
C GLY A 29 2.16 2.30 9.17
N VAL A 30 1.22 2.85 8.40
CA VAL A 30 0.93 2.38 7.04
C VAL A 30 1.28 3.41 5.98
N TRP A 31 1.71 2.92 4.81
CA TRP A 31 1.70 3.70 3.58
C TRP A 31 0.47 3.35 2.75
N TYR A 32 -0.03 4.28 1.96
CA TYR A 32 -1.16 4.03 1.07
C TYR A 32 -1.10 4.87 -0.22
N GLN A 33 -1.53 4.26 -1.33
CA GLN A 33 -1.51 4.89 -2.65
C GLN A 33 -2.66 4.42 -3.52
N LYS A 34 -3.25 5.34 -4.29
CA LYS A 34 -4.24 5.00 -5.31
C LYS A 34 -3.60 4.23 -6.46
N THR A 35 -4.07 3.01 -6.73
CA THR A 35 -3.57 2.15 -7.81
C THR A 35 -4.47 2.14 -9.03
N LYS A 36 -5.78 2.33 -8.84
CA LYS A 36 -6.81 2.36 -9.89
C LYS A 36 -7.94 3.34 -9.48
N PRO A 37 -8.85 3.73 -10.40
CA PRO A 37 -10.04 4.48 -10.02
C PRO A 37 -10.80 3.75 -8.90
N GLY A 38 -10.98 4.41 -7.76
CA GLY A 38 -11.69 3.86 -6.59
C GLY A 38 -10.93 2.79 -5.79
N VAL A 39 -9.65 2.52 -6.07
CA VAL A 39 -8.85 1.52 -5.32
C VAL A 39 -7.61 2.15 -4.71
N VAL A 40 -7.47 1.97 -3.41
CA VAL A 40 -6.29 2.36 -2.61
C VAL A 40 -5.60 1.08 -2.15
N ARG A 41 -4.30 0.98 -2.43
CA ARG A 41 -3.43 -0.05 -1.89
C ARG A 41 -2.80 0.45 -0.61
N ILE A 42 -2.73 -0.40 0.40
CA ILE A 42 -2.15 -0.10 1.71
C ILE A 42 -1.03 -1.10 1.98
N GLY A 43 0.09 -0.65 2.52
CA GLY A 43 1.20 -1.49 2.98
C GLY A 43 1.81 -0.97 4.28
N ILE A 44 2.79 -1.71 4.82
CA ILE A 44 3.47 -1.33 6.06
C ILE A 44 4.55 -0.27 5.79
N ALA A 45 4.58 0.80 6.58
CA ALA A 45 5.64 1.80 6.51
C ALA A 45 6.96 1.24 7.03
N ASP A 46 8.10 1.68 6.47
CA ASP A 46 9.44 1.20 6.85
C ASP A 46 9.67 1.36 8.37
N GLN A 47 9.25 2.49 8.95
CA GLN A 47 9.41 2.75 10.38
C GLN A 47 8.59 1.75 11.23
N ALA A 48 7.36 1.44 10.83
CA ALA A 48 6.53 0.48 11.55
C ALA A 48 7.12 -0.93 11.51
N TYR A 49 7.69 -1.35 10.37
CA TYR A 49 8.43 -2.61 10.29
C TYR A 49 9.65 -2.60 11.22
N GLU A 50 10.42 -1.50 11.26
CA GLU A 50 11.57 -1.39 12.15
C GLU A 50 11.19 -1.49 13.63
N ASP A 51 10.05 -0.89 14.00
CA ASP A 51 9.53 -0.89 15.38
C ASP A 51 9.01 -2.28 15.78
N LEU A 52 8.32 -2.99 14.87
CA LEU A 52 7.84 -4.35 15.07
C LEU A 52 8.95 -5.42 15.05
N GLY A 53 9.97 -5.23 14.21
CA GLY A 53 10.98 -6.25 13.91
C GLY A 53 10.46 -7.33 12.97
N ASP A 54 11.16 -8.47 12.92
CA ASP A 54 10.80 -9.56 12.01
C ASP A 54 9.41 -10.13 12.32
N ILE A 55 8.54 -10.16 11.32
CA ILE A 55 7.12 -10.50 11.48
C ILE A 55 6.94 -12.01 11.53
N THR A 56 6.34 -12.49 12.61
CA THR A 56 6.06 -13.91 12.87
C THR A 56 4.59 -14.26 12.74
N PHE A 57 3.70 -13.26 12.88
CA PHE A 57 2.26 -13.46 12.79
C PHE A 57 1.53 -12.25 12.21
N MET A 58 0.45 -12.52 11.49
CA MET A 58 -0.43 -11.56 10.83
C MET A 58 -1.86 -12.09 10.83
N ASP A 59 -2.81 -11.29 11.32
CA ASP A 59 -4.26 -11.56 11.21
C ASP A 59 -5.01 -10.41 10.54
N PHE A 60 -5.38 -10.62 9.29
CA PHE A 60 -6.05 -9.61 8.48
C PHE A 60 -7.55 -9.57 8.78
N SER A 61 -8.09 -8.35 8.83
CA SER A 61 -9.53 -8.15 8.73
C SER A 61 -10.14 -8.92 7.54
N SER A 62 -11.37 -9.40 7.75
CA SER A 62 -12.04 -10.28 6.79
C SER A 62 -12.22 -9.60 5.42
N PRO A 63 -12.12 -10.35 4.31
CA PRO A 63 -12.51 -9.82 3.01
C PRO A 63 -13.99 -9.40 3.06
N ASP A 64 -14.37 -8.43 2.23
CA ASP A 64 -15.71 -7.82 2.21
C ASP A 64 -16.09 -7.04 3.49
N ASN A 65 -15.19 -6.93 4.48
CA ASN A 65 -15.42 -6.06 5.62
C ASN A 65 -15.49 -4.60 5.17
N GLN A 66 -16.51 -3.90 5.65
CA GLN A 66 -16.69 -2.47 5.44
C GLN A 66 -15.99 -1.75 6.59
N LEU A 67 -14.92 -1.04 6.25
CA LEU A 67 -14.08 -0.30 7.19
C LEU A 67 -14.46 1.17 7.15
N ASP A 68 -14.61 1.79 8.31
CA ASP A 68 -14.42 3.21 8.49
C ASP A 68 -12.93 3.56 8.56
N GLN A 69 -12.61 4.85 8.49
CA GLN A 69 -11.26 5.30 8.74
C GLN A 69 -10.92 5.06 10.22
N ASP A 70 -9.68 4.67 10.50
CA ASP A 70 -9.15 4.35 11.82
C ASP A 70 -9.67 3.01 12.42
N ASP A 71 -10.49 2.25 11.68
CA ASP A 71 -10.85 0.88 12.04
C ASP A 71 -9.65 -0.08 11.91
N ASP A 72 -9.67 -1.16 12.69
CA ASP A 72 -8.63 -2.19 12.66
C ASP A 72 -8.54 -2.89 11.29
N LEU A 73 -7.34 -2.85 10.70
CA LEU A 73 -7.04 -3.41 9.38
C LEU A 73 -6.36 -4.79 9.48
N LEU A 74 -5.39 -4.90 10.38
CA LEU A 74 -4.48 -6.04 10.52
C LEU A 74 -3.83 -6.00 11.90
N GLU A 75 -3.90 -7.09 12.64
CA GLU A 75 -3.04 -7.32 13.81
C GLU A 75 -1.73 -7.98 13.37
N MET A 76 -0.60 -7.46 13.84
CA MET A 76 0.72 -7.92 13.44
C MET A 76 1.62 -8.10 14.67
N GLU A 77 2.25 -9.27 14.77
CA GLU A 77 3.24 -9.58 15.80
C GLU A 77 4.61 -9.76 15.14
N GLY A 78 5.57 -8.98 15.63
CA GLY A 78 6.96 -9.04 15.26
C GLY A 78 7.86 -9.39 16.45
N ALA A 79 9.15 -9.56 16.17
CA ALA A 79 10.14 -9.95 17.17
C ALA A 79 10.33 -8.95 18.33
N LYS A 80 9.83 -7.70 18.20
CA LYS A 80 9.98 -6.64 19.19
C LYS A 80 8.66 -6.21 19.85
N ALA A 81 7.56 -6.25 19.10
CA ALA A 81 6.27 -5.71 19.53
C ALA A 81 5.10 -6.36 18.80
N VAL A 82 3.89 -6.10 19.31
CA VAL A 82 2.61 -6.41 18.67
C VAL A 82 1.88 -5.10 18.45
N GLU A 83 1.37 -4.88 17.25
CA GLU A 83 0.60 -3.68 16.90
C GLU A 83 -0.61 -4.02 16.04
N THR A 84 -1.64 -3.20 16.16
CA THR A 84 -2.80 -3.22 15.27
C THR A 84 -2.68 -2.05 14.30
N LEU A 85 -2.51 -2.35 13.01
CA LEU A 85 -2.51 -1.35 11.95
C LEU A 85 -3.94 -0.96 11.61
N GLN A 86 -4.19 0.34 11.47
CA GLN A 86 -5.52 0.90 11.22
C GLN A 86 -5.72 1.31 9.76
N SER A 87 -6.97 1.31 9.32
CA SER A 87 -7.32 1.71 7.96
C SER A 87 -7.16 3.22 7.77
N PRO A 88 -6.35 3.69 6.80
CA PRO A 88 -6.22 5.11 6.50
C PRO A 88 -7.41 5.67 5.70
N VAL A 89 -8.30 4.79 5.22
CA VAL A 89 -9.43 5.15 4.35
C VAL A 89 -10.70 4.37 4.71
N LYS A 90 -11.85 5.00 4.50
CA LYS A 90 -13.14 4.30 4.51
C LYS A 90 -13.35 3.51 3.22
N GLY A 91 -13.81 2.27 3.31
CA GLY A 91 -14.08 1.45 2.13
C GLY A 91 -14.32 -0.03 2.43
N THR A 92 -14.12 -0.87 1.42
CA THR A 92 -14.25 -2.33 1.53
C THR A 92 -12.96 -3.01 1.13
N ILE A 93 -12.47 -3.97 1.93
CA ILE A 93 -11.31 -4.79 1.55
C ILE A 93 -11.70 -5.66 0.34
N ILE A 94 -10.97 -5.52 -0.76
CA ILE A 94 -11.19 -6.28 -2.01
C ILE A 94 -10.05 -7.24 -2.36
N ALA A 95 -8.87 -7.09 -1.74
CA ALA A 95 -7.78 -8.03 -1.86
C ALA A 95 -6.88 -8.00 -0.62
N ARG A 96 -6.25 -9.14 -0.32
CA ARG A 96 -5.24 -9.29 0.74
C ARG A 96 -4.01 -9.98 0.18
N ASN A 97 -2.83 -9.56 0.61
CA ASN A 97 -1.58 -10.18 0.21
C ASN A 97 -1.29 -11.44 1.05
N ASN A 98 -2.08 -12.50 0.83
CA ASN A 98 -1.96 -13.76 1.58
C ASN A 98 -0.61 -14.47 1.34
N ALA A 99 0.19 -14.05 0.36
CA ALA A 99 1.53 -14.61 0.13
C ALA A 99 2.46 -14.32 1.32
N LEU A 100 2.27 -13.17 1.99
CA LEU A 100 3.06 -12.76 3.14
C LEU A 100 2.91 -13.71 4.34
N LEU A 101 1.80 -14.45 4.45
CA LEU A 101 1.62 -15.48 5.48
C LEU A 101 2.66 -16.60 5.40
N LYS A 102 3.31 -16.77 4.25
CA LYS A 102 4.40 -17.73 4.02
C LYS A 102 5.74 -17.07 3.71
N GLN A 103 5.73 -15.77 3.47
CA GLN A 103 6.86 -14.99 2.95
C GLN A 103 6.94 -13.65 3.70
N SER A 104 6.91 -13.68 5.03
CA SER A 104 6.91 -12.46 5.86
C SER A 104 8.24 -11.70 5.76
N ASP A 105 9.31 -12.35 5.30
CA ASP A 105 10.60 -11.74 4.96
C ASP A 105 10.48 -10.66 3.87
N GLN A 106 9.44 -10.73 3.03
CA GLN A 106 9.14 -9.69 2.03
C GLN A 106 8.61 -8.39 2.64
N LEU A 107 8.32 -8.34 3.94
CA LEU A 107 7.94 -7.10 4.63
C LEU A 107 9.13 -6.23 5.02
N ALA A 108 10.35 -6.78 4.97
CA ALA A 108 11.56 -6.09 5.42
C ALA A 108 11.83 -4.79 4.65
N LYS A 109 12.51 -3.86 5.32
CA LYS A 109 12.85 -2.53 4.82
C LYS A 109 13.32 -2.53 3.37
N HIS A 110 12.83 -1.56 2.58
CA HIS A 110 13.10 -1.42 1.15
C HIS A 110 12.49 -2.50 0.25
N ALA A 111 11.71 -3.43 0.80
CA ALA A 111 10.75 -4.16 0.00
C ALA A 111 9.84 -3.14 -0.68
N THR A 112 9.66 -3.29 -1.99
CA THR A 112 9.09 -2.26 -2.84
C THR A 112 7.57 -2.13 -2.61
N GLN A 113 6.78 -1.87 -3.66
CA GLN A 113 5.32 -2.05 -3.62
C GLN A 113 4.88 -3.47 -3.24
N ASP A 114 5.82 -4.40 -3.08
CA ASP A 114 5.63 -5.81 -2.72
C ASP A 114 5.21 -6.01 -1.25
N ASN A 115 5.55 -5.08 -0.34
CA ASN A 115 5.11 -5.12 1.06
C ASN A 115 3.66 -4.62 1.27
N TRP A 116 2.87 -4.59 0.20
CA TRP A 116 1.45 -4.28 0.27
C TRP A 116 0.70 -5.34 1.09
N LEU A 117 -0.23 -4.88 1.90
CA LEU A 117 -1.02 -5.69 2.82
C LEU A 117 -2.40 -5.96 2.21
N VAL A 118 -3.10 -4.91 1.79
CA VAL A 118 -4.47 -5.00 1.26
C VAL A 118 -4.75 -3.98 0.15
N ASP A 119 -5.74 -4.28 -0.69
CA ASP A 119 -6.40 -3.30 -1.54
C ASP A 119 -7.80 -3.00 -0.99
N VAL A 120 -8.14 -1.73 -0.87
CA VAL A 120 -9.43 -1.22 -0.41
C VAL A 120 -10.13 -0.48 -1.54
N LYS A 121 -11.39 -0.85 -1.80
CA LYS A 121 -12.29 -0.06 -2.65
C LYS A 121 -12.89 1.06 -1.81
N VAL A 122 -12.50 2.29 -2.10
CA VAL A 122 -13.01 3.47 -1.37
C VAL A 122 -14.47 3.75 -1.73
N ALA A 123 -15.25 4.13 -0.71
CA ALA A 123 -16.67 4.46 -0.83
C ALA A 123 -16.90 5.87 -1.39
#